data_AF-A0A087TQN5-F1
#
_entry.id   AF-A0A087TQN5-F1
#
_cell.length_a   1.000
_cell.length_b   1.000
_cell.length_c   1.000
_cell.angle_alpha   90.00
_cell.angle_beta   90.00
_cell.angle_gamma   90.00
#
_symmetry.space_group_name_H-M   'P 1'
#
loop_
_entity.id
_entity.type
_entity.pdbx_description
1 polymer ?
#
loop_
_entity_poly.entity_id
_entity_poly.type
_entity_poly.pdbx_seq_one_letter_code
_entity_poly.pdbx_strand_id
1 'polypeptide(L)'
;DKKAVVEYLVKNGIVDTFCLILKSRECFSASTFALIAEILAEVAKLDIGRQSCSDGAVIIPLLELLSNNDSNVVLQVCRALGNICYDNDAARSLVKEHNGVDRLIQLLRNLLEKDNLPENMR
;
A
#
# COMPACT_ATOMS: atom_id res chain seq x y z
N ASP A 1 -7.22 -17.21 -16.77
CA ASP A 1 -7.84 -17.28 -15.43
C ASP A 1 -7.08 -16.34 -14.50
N LYS A 2 -7.79 -15.46 -13.77
CA LYS A 2 -7.16 -14.47 -12.87
C LYS A 2 -6.44 -15.13 -11.70
N LYS A 3 -6.99 -16.22 -11.18
CA LYS A 3 -6.40 -16.96 -10.06
C LYS A 3 -5.06 -17.58 -10.43
N ALA A 4 -4.99 -18.30 -11.55
CA ALA A 4 -3.74 -18.86 -12.05
C ALA A 4 -2.62 -17.82 -12.25
N VAL A 5 -2.96 -16.61 -12.71
CA VAL A 5 -1.98 -15.52 -12.88
C VAL A 5 -1.43 -15.05 -11.54
N VAL A 6 -2.30 -14.84 -10.55
CA VAL A 6 -1.85 -14.41 -9.21
C VAL A 6 -1.02 -15.50 -8.53
N GLU A 7 -1.44 -16.77 -8.62
CA GLU A 7 -0.66 -17.90 -8.11
C GLU A 7 0.73 -17.96 -8.75
N TYR A 8 0.81 -17.74 -10.06
CA TYR A 8 2.08 -17.68 -10.78
C TYR A 8 2.96 -16.52 -10.28
N LEU A 9 2.40 -15.31 -10.14
CA LEU A 9 3.15 -14.14 -9.65
C LEU A 9 3.69 -14.35 -8.23
N VAL A 10 2.86 -14.85 -7.32
CA VAL A 10 3.25 -15.16 -5.95
C VAL A 10 4.35 -16.22 -5.93
N LYS A 11 4.17 -17.33 -6.66
CA LYS A 11 5.17 -18.41 -6.73
C LYS A 11 6.51 -17.96 -7.29
N ASN A 12 6.53 -16.96 -8.17
CA ASN A 12 7.74 -16.41 -8.77
C ASN A 12 8.29 -15.18 -8.01
N GLY A 13 7.87 -14.95 -6.76
CA GLY A 13 8.52 -13.98 -5.87
C GLY A 13 8.17 -12.52 -6.18
N ILE A 14 6.93 -12.23 -6.62
CA ILE A 14 6.50 -10.83 -6.84
C ILE A 14 6.62 -10.00 -5.56
N VAL A 15 6.32 -10.60 -4.40
CA VAL A 15 6.42 -9.95 -3.08
C VAL A 15 7.88 -9.69 -2.71
N ASP A 16 8.77 -10.67 -2.93
CA ASP A 16 10.21 -10.50 -2.67
C ASP A 16 10.82 -9.42 -3.55
N THR A 17 10.42 -9.39 -4.82
CA THR A 17 10.84 -8.37 -5.78
C THR A 17 10.43 -6.97 -5.31
N PHE A 18 9.21 -6.81 -4.80
CA PHE A 18 8.77 -5.56 -4.21
C PHE A 18 9.61 -5.15 -2.99
N CYS A 19 9.84 -6.08 -2.06
CA CYS A 19 10.66 -5.83 -0.88
C CYS A 19 12.08 -5.39 -1.24
N LEU A 20 12.67 -5.96 -2.29
CA LEU A 20 14.00 -5.55 -2.79
C LEU A 20 13.99 -4.13 -3.36
N ILE A 21 12.98 -3.78 -4.15
CA ILE A 21 12.85 -2.43 -4.72
C ILE A 21 12.70 -1.38 -3.61
N LEU A 22 11.91 -1.66 -2.58
CA LEU A 22 11.72 -0.76 -1.44
C LEU A 22 12.98 -0.58 -0.59
N LYS A 23 13.77 -1.65 -0.40
CA LYS A 23 15.07 -1.56 0.29
C LYS A 23 16.05 -0.62 -0.42
N SER A 24 15.92 -0.48 -1.73
CA SER A 24 16.75 0.40 -2.57
C SER A 24 15.95 1.60 -3.10
N ARG A 25 15.04 2.15 -2.28
CA ARG A 25 14.06 3.16 -2.76
C ARG A 25 14.66 4.41 -3.40
N GLU A 26 15.87 4.78 -3.04
CA GLU A 26 16.58 5.94 -3.62
C GLU A 26 16.91 5.76 -5.10
N CYS A 27 16.88 4.52 -5.60
CA CYS A 27 17.16 4.18 -7.00
C CYS A 27 15.93 4.22 -7.91
N PHE A 28 14.73 4.50 -7.37
CA PHE A 28 13.47 4.38 -8.09
C PHE A 28 12.62 5.65 -8.01
N SER A 29 11.80 5.87 -9.04
CA SER A 29 10.90 7.02 -9.11
C SER A 29 9.58 6.79 -8.37
N ALA A 30 8.85 7.87 -8.11
CA ALA A 30 7.47 7.80 -7.62
C ALA A 30 6.58 6.92 -8.51
N SER A 31 6.72 7.03 -9.83
CA SER A 31 5.97 6.20 -10.79
C SER A 31 6.24 4.69 -10.64
N THR A 32 7.47 4.30 -10.30
CA THR A 32 7.78 2.90 -9.98
C THR A 32 7.02 2.43 -8.75
N PHE A 33 6.98 3.22 -7.68
CA PHE A 33 6.24 2.86 -6.47
C PHE A 33 4.73 2.77 -6.71
N ALA A 34 4.17 3.68 -7.51
CA ALA A 34 2.75 3.64 -7.88
C ALA A 34 2.43 2.34 -8.65
N LEU A 35 3.24 1.98 -9.65
CA LEU A 35 3.07 0.76 -10.43
C LEU A 35 3.10 -0.49 -9.55
N ILE A 36 4.04 -0.56 -8.59
CA ILE A 36 4.14 -1.76 -7.76
C ILE A 36 3.01 -1.83 -6.74
N ALA A 37 2.65 -0.71 -6.12
CA ALA A 37 1.49 -0.67 -5.24
C ALA A 37 0.20 -1.07 -5.98
N GLU A 38 0.05 -0.68 -7.25
CA GLU A 38 -1.04 -1.12 -8.11
C GLU A 38 -1.01 -2.65 -8.33
N ILE A 39 0.14 -3.22 -8.68
CA ILE A 39 0.29 -4.67 -8.86
C ILE A 39 -0.08 -5.42 -7.57
N LEU A 40 0.38 -4.95 -6.41
CA LEU A 40 0.04 -5.55 -5.11
C LEU A 40 -1.46 -5.43 -4.80
N ALA A 41 -2.07 -4.29 -5.11
CA ALA A 41 -3.50 -4.11 -4.97
C ALA A 41 -4.28 -5.12 -5.82
N GLU A 42 -3.83 -5.43 -7.04
CA GLU A 42 -4.44 -6.44 -7.90
C GLU A 42 -4.20 -7.88 -7.39
N VAL A 43 -2.99 -8.19 -6.94
CA VAL A 43 -2.62 -9.49 -6.35
C VAL A 43 -3.44 -9.77 -5.09
N ALA A 44 -3.61 -8.78 -4.22
CA ALA A 44 -4.31 -8.90 -2.94
C ALA A 44 -5.83 -9.06 -3.06
N LYS A 45 -6.42 -8.91 -4.26
CA LYS A 45 -7.85 -9.22 -4.49
C LYS A 45 -8.18 -10.70 -4.31
N LEU A 46 -7.18 -11.57 -4.40
CA LEU A 46 -7.33 -13.02 -4.24
C LEU A 46 -6.66 -13.49 -2.96
N ASP A 47 -7.24 -14.50 -2.32
CA ASP A 47 -6.82 -14.95 -0.98
C ASP A 47 -5.35 -15.33 -0.91
N ILE A 48 -4.83 -16.06 -1.90
CA ILE A 48 -3.40 -16.44 -1.94
C ILE A 48 -2.48 -15.22 -2.03
N GLY A 49 -2.84 -14.24 -2.85
CA GLY A 49 -2.08 -13.00 -2.98
C GLY A 49 -2.18 -12.14 -1.73
N ARG A 50 -3.36 -12.08 -1.13
CA ARG A 50 -3.62 -11.36 0.12
C ARG A 50 -2.77 -11.91 1.26
N GLN A 51 -2.78 -13.23 1.45
CA GLN A 51 -1.95 -13.87 2.47
C GLN A 51 -0.46 -13.66 2.19
N SER A 52 -0.01 -13.78 0.93
CA SER A 52 1.39 -13.53 0.58
C SER A 52 1.83 -12.08 0.81
N CYS A 53 0.92 -11.10 0.68
CA CYS A 53 1.21 -9.68 0.93
C CYS A 53 1.08 -9.28 2.41
N SER A 54 0.68 -10.21 3.29
CA SER A 54 0.45 -9.96 4.72
C SER A 54 1.74 -10.07 5.54
N ASP A 55 2.77 -9.39 5.07
CA ASP A 55 4.11 -9.40 5.64
C ASP A 55 4.49 -7.97 6.06
N GLY A 56 5.17 -7.81 7.20
CA GLY A 56 5.66 -6.52 7.67
C GLY A 56 6.61 -5.85 6.66
N ALA A 57 7.38 -6.62 5.90
CA ALA A 57 8.25 -6.12 4.83
C ALA A 57 7.49 -5.52 3.64
N VAL A 58 6.19 -5.81 3.51
CA VAL A 58 5.27 -5.22 2.52
C VAL A 58 4.46 -4.10 3.15
N ILE A 59 3.81 -4.36 4.28
CA ILE A 59 2.86 -3.44 4.90
C ILE A 59 3.56 -2.19 5.42
N ILE A 60 4.69 -2.32 6.12
CA ILE A 60 5.37 -1.16 6.73
C ILE A 60 5.82 -0.16 5.66
N PRO A 61 6.50 -0.58 4.57
CA PRO A 61 6.86 0.36 3.52
C PRO A 61 5.66 0.98 2.79
N LEU A 62 4.56 0.23 2.61
CA LEU A 62 3.31 0.82 2.09
C LEU A 62 2.80 1.93 3.03
N LEU A 63 2.83 1.73 4.35
CA LEU A 63 2.47 2.78 5.32
C LEU A 63 3.40 4.00 5.25
N GLU A 64 4.69 3.82 4.98
CA GLU A 64 5.61 4.93 4.76
C GLU A 64 5.28 5.71 3.49
N LEU A 65 4.87 5.03 2.42
CA LEU A 65 4.49 5.66 1.16
C LEU A 65 3.19 6.46 1.23
N LEU A 66 2.40 6.35 2.31
CA LEU A 66 1.22 7.20 2.52
C LEU A 66 1.57 8.70 2.65
N SER A 67 2.81 9.04 3.01
CA SER A 67 3.29 10.43 3.05
C SER A 67 3.98 10.88 1.76
N ASN A 68 3.84 10.13 0.66
CA ASN A 68 4.41 10.54 -0.62
C ASN A 68 3.68 11.78 -1.19
N ASN A 69 4.43 12.65 -1.89
CA ASN A 69 3.88 13.84 -2.51
C ASN A 69 3.09 13.55 -3.80
N ASP A 70 3.34 12.41 -4.42
CA ASP A 70 2.63 11.95 -5.62
C ASP A 70 1.30 11.30 -5.22
N SER A 71 0.19 11.96 -5.58
CA SER A 71 -1.17 11.47 -5.32
C SER A 71 -1.46 10.10 -5.91
N ASN A 72 -0.83 9.72 -7.04
CA ASN A 72 -1.01 8.41 -7.63
C ASN A 72 -0.34 7.33 -6.78
N VAL A 73 0.87 7.59 -6.25
CA VAL A 73 1.51 6.67 -5.30
C VAL A 73 0.59 6.43 -4.11
N VAL A 74 0.10 7.51 -3.48
CA VAL A 74 -0.76 7.43 -2.30
C VAL A 74 -2.06 6.67 -2.60
N LEU A 75 -2.70 6.94 -3.74
CA LEU A 75 -3.91 6.24 -4.18
C LEU A 75 -3.68 4.73 -4.29
N GLN A 76 -2.61 4.33 -4.98
CA GLN A 76 -2.31 2.90 -5.19
C GLN A 76 -1.93 2.20 -3.89
N VAL A 77 -1.22 2.89 -2.99
CA VAL A 77 -0.90 2.40 -1.65
C VAL A 77 -2.17 2.17 -0.83
N CYS A 78 -3.12 3.12 -0.83
CA CYS A 78 -4.40 2.95 -0.15
C CYS A 78 -5.19 1.76 -0.72
N ARG A 79 -5.21 1.57 -2.04
CA ARG A 79 -5.83 0.41 -2.69
C ARG A 79 -5.17 -0.90 -2.23
N ALA A 80 -3.84 -0.95 -2.19
CA ALA A 80 -3.09 -2.11 -1.76
C ALA A 80 -3.40 -2.46 -0.30
N LEU A 81 -3.24 -1.50 0.63
CA LEU A 81 -3.51 -1.71 2.06
C LEU A 81 -4.96 -2.14 2.32
N GLY A 82 -5.93 -1.53 1.64
CA GLY A 82 -7.35 -1.89 1.76
C GLY A 82 -7.61 -3.33 1.34
N ASN A 83 -7.07 -3.76 0.19
CA ASN A 83 -7.23 -5.14 -0.28
C ASN A 83 -6.45 -6.14 0.59
N ILE A 84 -5.25 -5.79 1.06
CA ILE A 84 -4.45 -6.66 1.94
C ILE A 84 -5.18 -6.89 3.28
N CYS A 85 -5.80 -5.85 3.84
CA CYS A 85 -6.51 -5.91 5.12
C CYS A 85 -7.93 -6.50 5.05
N TYR A 86 -8.49 -6.67 3.85
CA TYR A 86 -9.83 -7.23 3.66
C TYR A 86 -9.89 -8.66 4.19
N ASP A 87 -10.77 -8.94 5.15
CA ASP A 87 -10.91 -10.27 5.78
C ASP A 87 -9.56 -10.90 6.22
N ASN A 88 -8.71 -10.08 6.85
CA ASN A 88 -7.35 -10.47 7.22
C ASN A 88 -6.87 -9.79 8.50
N ASP A 89 -7.02 -10.49 9.64
CA ASP A 89 -6.65 -9.97 10.96
C ASP A 89 -5.15 -9.79 11.14
N ALA A 90 -4.31 -10.63 10.54
CA ALA A 90 -2.86 -10.52 10.63
C ALA A 90 -2.39 -9.20 10.00
N ALA A 91 -2.86 -8.90 8.78
CA ALA A 91 -2.56 -7.63 8.12
C ALA A 91 -3.10 -6.42 8.90
N ARG A 92 -4.34 -6.49 9.41
CA ARG A 92 -4.91 -5.41 10.24
C ARG A 92 -4.10 -5.16 11.52
N SER A 93 -3.61 -6.23 12.15
CA SER A 93 -2.77 -6.14 13.34
C SER A 93 -1.45 -5.46 13.03
N LEU A 94 -0.77 -5.86 11.95
CA LEU A 94 0.45 -5.20 11.48
C LEU A 94 0.23 -3.71 11.18
N VAL A 95 -0.86 -3.36 10.49
CA VAL A 95 -1.21 -1.95 10.25
C VAL A 95 -1.39 -1.20 11.56
N LYS A 96 -2.07 -1.78 12.54
CA LYS A 96 -2.29 -1.15 13.86
C LYS A 96 -0.99 -0.98 14.65
N GLU A 97 -0.17 -2.04 14.73
CA GLU A 97 1.09 -2.06 15.48
C GLU A 97 2.12 -1.06 14.94
N HIS A 98 2.05 -0.73 13.66
CA HIS A 98 2.95 0.21 13.00
C HIS A 98 2.33 1.60 12.75
N ASN A 99 1.40 2.03 13.61
CA ASN A 99 0.74 3.35 13.58
C ASN A 99 0.05 3.67 12.24
N GLY A 100 -0.38 2.65 11.50
CA GLY A 100 -0.99 2.82 10.19
C GLY A 100 -2.34 3.51 10.23
N VAL A 101 -3.12 3.30 11.31
CA VAL A 101 -4.40 4.01 11.52
C VAL A 101 -4.16 5.52 11.64
N ASP A 102 -3.18 5.93 12.45
CA ASP A 102 -2.84 7.35 12.64
C ASP A 102 -2.34 7.98 11.33
N ARG A 103 -1.52 7.25 10.56
CA ARG A 103 -1.06 7.69 9.22
C ARG A 103 -2.21 7.89 8.25
N LEU A 104 -3.19 6.98 8.23
CA LEU A 104 -4.38 7.10 7.38
C LEU A 104 -5.25 8.28 7.80
N ILE A 105 -5.46 8.50 9.11
CA ILE A 105 -6.17 9.68 9.62
C ILE A 105 -5.45 10.96 9.21
N GLN A 106 -4.11 11.01 9.36
CA GLN A 106 -3.32 12.17 8.95
C GLN A 106 -3.41 12.41 7.44
N LEU A 107 -3.38 11.35 6.62
CA LEU A 107 -3.59 11.47 5.19
C LEU A 107 -4.95 12.09 4.87
N LEU A 108 -6.03 11.62 5.49
CA LEU A 108 -7.37 12.18 5.28
C LEU A 108 -7.43 13.66 5.69
N ARG A 109 -6.80 14.04 6.81
CA ARG A 109 -6.70 15.45 7.22
C ARG A 109 -5.96 16.30 6.18
N ASN A 110 -4.81 15.83 5.71
CA ASN A 110 -4.02 16.54 4.69
C ASN A 110 -4.81 16.70 3.38
N LEU A 111 -5.62 15.70 3.00
CA LEU A 111 -6.50 15.80 1.82
C LEU A 111 -7.61 16.82 2.05
N LEU A 112 -8.24 16.82 3.22
CA LEU A 112 -9.25 17.82 3.58
C LEU A 112 -8.69 19.24 3.60
N GLU A 113 -7.45 19.45 4.05
CA GLU A 113 -6.77 20.75 4.03
C GLU A 113 -6.43 21.19 2.60
N LYS A 114 -6.05 20.26 1.72
CA LYS A 114 -5.82 20.54 0.29
C LYS A 114 -7.12 20.90 -0.44
N ASP A 115 -8.24 20.28 -0.05
CA ASP A 115 -9.55 20.47 -0.67
C ASP A 115 -10.39 21.60 -0.03
N ASN A 116 -10.06 22.07 1.20
CA ASN A 116 -10.79 23.12 1.93
C ASN A 116 -9.90 24.32 2.31
N LEU A 117 -9.93 25.34 1.46
CA LEU A 117 -9.80 26.74 1.87
C LEU A 117 -11.19 27.39 1.86
N PRO A 118 -11.78 27.66 3.04
CA PRO A 118 -12.60 28.85 3.26
C PRO A 118 -12.01 29.76 4.36
N GLU A 119 -12.06 31.07 4.13
CA GLU A 119 -11.35 32.13 4.87
C GLU A 119 -11.75 32.28 6.36
N ASN A 120 -12.85 31.67 6.79
CA ASN A 120 -13.51 31.90 8.07
C ASN A 120 -13.36 30.78 9.11
N MET A 121 -12.50 29.79 8.86
CA MET A 121 -12.18 28.72 9.83
C MET A 121 -10.67 28.48 9.93
N ARG A 122 -9.86 29.53 9.88
CA ARG A 122 -9.24 30.05 11.11
C ARG A 122 -10.04 29.93 12.41
#